data_AF-A0A7U9QZZ3-F1
#
_entry.id   AF-A0A7U9QZZ3-F1
#
_cell.length_a   1.000
_cell.length_b   1.000
_cell.length_c   1.000
_cell.angle_alpha   90.00
_cell.angle_beta   90.00
_cell.angle_gamma   90.00
#
_symmetry.space_group_name_H-M   'P 1'
#
loop_
_entity.id
_entity.type
_entity.pdbx_description
1 polymer ?
#
loop_
_entity_poly.entity_id
_entity_poly.type
_entity_poly.pdbx_seq_one_letter_code
_entity_poly.pdbx_strand_id
1 'polypeptide(L)'
;MRNYMPKIIEGKVSGTGWPIDGHTLLLSLWDYDNHESWHLYSWSEESERAVMETMYKTETEAGMCLYDSFEEFEEHWKEWEPQGTFCIPLSNVKEEKVIREEEVGNE
;
A
#
# COMPACT_ATOMS: atom_id res chain seq x y z
N MET A 1 -6.19 -25.85 -5.27
CA MET A 1 -5.93 -24.39 -5.35
C MET A 1 -4.69 -24.22 -6.18
N ARG A 2 -4.73 -23.40 -7.25
CA ARG A 2 -3.50 -23.00 -7.94
C ARG A 2 -2.68 -22.20 -6.96
N ASN A 3 -1.39 -22.49 -6.84
CA ASN A 3 -0.48 -21.65 -6.07
C ASN A 3 -0.30 -20.36 -6.86
N TYR A 4 -0.95 -19.28 -6.44
CA TYR A 4 -0.82 -17.96 -7.07
C TYR A 4 0.06 -17.07 -6.21
N MET A 5 1.01 -16.38 -6.85
CA MET A 5 1.82 -15.34 -6.21
C MET A 5 1.79 -14.06 -7.05
N PRO A 6 1.41 -12.91 -6.47
CA PRO A 6 1.36 -11.64 -7.20
C PRO A 6 2.77 -11.14 -7.52
N LYS A 7 2.87 -10.25 -8.51
CA LYS A 7 4.07 -9.45 -8.74
C LYS A 7 4.30 -8.53 -7.52
N ILE A 8 5.55 -8.41 -7.07
CA ILE A 8 5.96 -7.49 -6.02
C ILE A 8 7.12 -6.64 -6.52
N ILE A 9 7.04 -5.34 -6.31
CA ILE A 9 8.08 -4.37 -6.66
C ILE A 9 8.41 -3.45 -5.48
N GLU A 10 9.59 -2.85 -5.52
CA GLU A 10 9.84 -1.55 -4.91
C GLU A 10 9.48 -0.48 -5.95
N GLY A 11 8.58 0.44 -5.57
CA GLY A 11 8.07 1.48 -6.46
C GLY A 11 8.09 2.85 -5.79
N LYS A 12 8.56 3.86 -6.50
CA LYS A 12 8.52 5.26 -6.08
C LYS A 12 7.12 5.82 -6.33
N VAL A 13 6.43 6.23 -5.27
CA VAL A 13 5.08 6.80 -5.35
C VAL A 13 5.17 8.31 -5.57
N SER A 14 4.29 8.85 -6.42
CA SER A 14 4.16 10.30 -6.64
C SER A 14 2.79 10.67 -7.19
N GLY A 15 2.36 11.91 -6.96
CA GLY A 15 1.16 12.49 -7.56
C GLY A 15 -0.15 11.94 -7.00
N THR A 16 -0.12 11.24 -5.86
CA THR A 16 -1.33 10.77 -5.17
C THR A 16 -1.98 11.89 -4.35
N GLY A 17 -1.20 12.91 -3.97
CA GLY A 17 -1.63 13.96 -3.05
C GLY A 17 -1.53 13.56 -1.58
N TRP A 18 -1.12 12.33 -1.28
CA TRP A 18 -0.96 11.81 0.06
C TRP A 18 0.49 11.94 0.57
N PRO A 19 0.71 11.91 1.90
CA PRO A 19 2.04 11.95 2.49
C PRO A 19 3.04 10.92 1.95
N ILE A 20 2.59 9.76 1.43
CA ILE A 20 3.46 8.77 0.77
C ILE A 20 4.08 9.26 -0.55
N ASP A 21 3.66 10.38 -1.11
CA ASP A 21 4.29 10.93 -2.31
C ASP A 21 5.77 11.24 -2.05
N GLY A 22 6.64 10.73 -2.91
CA GLY A 22 8.09 10.83 -2.75
C GLY A 22 8.71 9.72 -1.91
N HIS A 23 7.95 8.70 -1.47
CA HIS A 23 8.47 7.51 -0.80
C HIS A 23 8.59 6.32 -1.76
N THR A 24 9.53 5.42 -1.48
CA THR A 24 9.65 4.12 -2.17
C THR A 24 9.03 3.06 -1.26
N LEU A 25 8.00 2.38 -1.76
CA LEU A 25 7.21 1.39 -1.00
C LEU A 25 7.30 0.03 -1.68
N LEU A 26 7.01 -1.05 -0.94
CA LEU A 26 6.77 -2.35 -1.55
C LEU A 26 5.30 -2.43 -1.96
N LEU A 27 5.08 -2.73 -3.24
CA LEU A 27 3.77 -2.76 -3.85
C LEU A 27 3.53 -4.10 -4.50
N SER A 28 2.30 -4.57 -4.44
CA SER A 28 1.86 -5.82 -5.08
C SER A 28 0.85 -5.55 -6.18
N LEU A 29 0.91 -6.33 -7.25
CA LEU A 29 -0.03 -6.27 -8.38
C LEU A 29 -0.66 -7.64 -8.55
N TRP A 30 -1.99 -7.68 -8.58
CA TRP A 30 -2.75 -8.92 -8.51
C TRP A 30 -3.59 -9.15 -9.75
N ASP A 31 -3.81 -10.41 -10.11
CA ASP A 31 -4.71 -10.79 -11.20
C ASP A 31 -6.20 -10.66 -10.80
N TYR A 32 -6.52 -10.68 -9.49
CA TYR A 32 -7.90 -10.64 -9.03
C TYR A 32 -8.62 -9.32 -9.39
N ASP A 33 -7.88 -8.21 -9.48
CA ASP A 33 -8.37 -6.91 -9.93
C ASP A 33 -7.89 -6.59 -11.36
N ASN A 34 -7.55 -7.61 -12.16
CA ASN A 34 -7.00 -7.47 -13.51
C ASN A 34 -5.79 -6.51 -13.57
N HIS A 35 -4.97 -6.48 -12.52
CA HIS A 35 -3.81 -5.61 -12.41
C HIS A 35 -4.14 -4.12 -12.56
N GLU A 36 -5.36 -3.70 -12.19
CA GLU A 36 -5.84 -2.32 -12.36
C GLU A 36 -5.12 -1.31 -11.46
N SER A 37 -4.61 -1.76 -10.30
CA SER A 37 -3.95 -0.89 -9.34
C SER A 37 -2.83 -1.59 -8.57
N TRP A 38 -1.84 -0.83 -8.12
CA TRP A 38 -0.87 -1.30 -7.15
C TRP A 38 -1.48 -1.31 -5.76
N HIS A 39 -1.18 -2.34 -4.97
CA HIS A 39 -1.66 -2.50 -3.60
C HIS A 39 -0.48 -2.31 -2.65
N LEU A 40 -0.65 -1.46 -1.62
CA LEU A 40 0.36 -1.32 -0.57
C LEU A 40 0.64 -2.69 0.07
N TYR A 41 1.86 -3.18 -0.07
CA TYR A 41 2.26 -4.49 0.44
C TYR A 41 3.10 -4.38 1.71
N SER A 42 4.09 -3.48 1.71
CA SER A 42 4.95 -3.21 2.86
C SER A 42 5.71 -1.89 2.66
N TRP A 43 6.48 -1.47 3.66
CA TRP A 43 7.26 -0.24 3.63
C TRP A 43 8.49 -0.35 4.54
N SER A 44 9.45 0.56 4.35
CA SER A 44 10.63 0.68 5.21
C SER A 44 10.33 1.60 6.41
N GLU A 45 11.17 1.53 7.45
CA GLU A 45 11.09 2.44 8.61
C GLU A 45 11.16 3.93 8.20
N GLU A 46 11.90 4.25 7.14
CA GLU A 46 12.00 5.62 6.60
C GLU A 46 10.66 6.15 6.07
N SER A 47 9.76 5.25 5.67
CA SER A 47 8.43 5.59 5.14
C SER A 47 7.32 5.39 6.16
N GLU A 48 7.63 4.87 7.36
CA GLU A 48 6.67 4.55 8.42
C GLU A 48 5.70 5.71 8.70
N ARG A 49 6.26 6.90 8.96
CA ARG A 49 5.46 8.09 9.29
C ARG A 49 4.56 8.52 8.13
N ALA A 50 5.07 8.50 6.90
CA ALA A 50 4.32 8.89 5.72
C ALA A 50 3.17 7.91 5.44
N VAL A 51 3.40 6.61 5.63
CA VAL A 51 2.37 5.58 5.52
C VAL A 51 1.32 5.76 6.62
N MET A 52 1.73 5.91 7.87
CA MET A 52 0.82 6.15 9.00
C MET A 52 -0.07 7.38 8.77
N GLU A 53 0.51 8.53 8.40
CA GLU A 53 -0.26 9.74 8.08
C GLU A 53 -1.19 9.55 6.88
N THR A 54 -0.79 8.76 5.88
CA THR A 54 -1.62 8.45 4.71
C THR A 54 -2.81 7.56 5.08
N MET A 55 -2.57 6.50 5.86
CA MET A 55 -3.62 5.58 6.28
C MET A 55 -4.67 6.28 7.13
N TYR A 56 -4.24 7.07 8.13
CA TYR A 56 -5.17 7.86 8.93
C TYR A 56 -6.02 8.80 8.08
N LYS A 57 -5.40 9.60 7.19
CA LYS A 57 -6.13 10.56 6.35
C LYS A 57 -7.13 9.86 5.42
N THR A 58 -6.69 8.82 4.73
CA THR A 58 -7.54 8.14 3.74
C THR A 58 -8.65 7.32 4.38
N GLU A 59 -8.40 6.66 5.51
CA GLU A 59 -9.46 6.01 6.29
C GLU A 59 -10.45 7.02 6.86
N THR A 60 -9.97 8.20 7.31
CA THR A 60 -10.84 9.26 7.82
C THR A 60 -11.74 9.82 6.72
N GLU A 61 -11.18 10.11 5.55
CA GLU A 61 -11.94 10.60 4.40
C GLU A 61 -12.96 9.56 3.88
N ALA A 62 -12.63 8.27 3.97
CA ALA A 62 -13.53 7.18 3.63
C ALA A 62 -14.60 6.88 4.72
N GLY A 63 -14.51 7.51 5.89
CA GLY A 63 -15.40 7.24 7.03
C GLY A 63 -15.17 5.86 7.66
N MET A 64 -13.97 5.31 7.51
CA MET A 64 -13.55 3.99 8.02
C MET A 64 -12.60 4.08 9.22
N CYS A 65 -11.99 5.24 9.48
CA CYS A 65 -11.06 5.39 10.59
C CYS A 65 -11.77 5.17 11.94
N LEU A 66 -11.17 4.34 12.78
CA LEU A 66 -11.72 3.97 14.10
C LEU A 66 -11.25 4.90 15.23
N TYR A 67 -10.43 5.89 14.91
CA TYR A 67 -9.78 6.78 15.88
C TYR A 67 -10.23 8.22 15.66
N ASP A 68 -10.44 8.95 16.75
CA ASP A 68 -10.99 10.31 16.69
C ASP A 68 -9.91 11.36 16.36
N SER A 69 -8.64 11.01 16.52
CA SER A 69 -7.49 11.90 16.30
C SER A 69 -6.29 11.16 15.73
N PHE A 70 -5.37 11.91 15.12
CA PHE A 70 -4.12 11.34 14.62
C PHE A 70 -3.21 10.89 15.76
N GLU A 71 -3.21 11.60 16.89
CA GLU A 71 -2.44 11.25 18.08
C GLU A 71 -2.84 9.87 18.63
N GLU A 72 -4.16 9.63 18.75
CA GLU A 72 -4.68 8.32 19.17
C GLU A 72 -4.32 7.21 18.17
N PHE A 73 -4.42 7.52 16.87
CA PHE A 73 -4.01 6.59 15.81
C PHE A 73 -2.52 6.24 15.91
N GLU A 74 -1.64 7.22 16.12
CA GLU A 74 -0.19 7.04 16.26
C GLU A 74 0.14 6.18 17.49
N GLU A 75 -0.54 6.37 18.62
CA GLU A 75 -0.37 5.54 19.82
C GLU A 75 -0.71 4.06 19.57
N HIS A 76 -1.73 3.80 18.74
CA HIS A 76 -2.19 2.45 18.43
C HIS A 76 -1.62 1.84 17.15
N TRP A 77 -0.74 2.55 16.44
CA TRP A 77 -0.24 2.16 15.12
C TRP A 77 0.34 0.74 15.05
N LYS A 78 1.00 0.28 16.11
CA LYS A 78 1.60 -1.07 16.15
C LYS A 78 0.57 -2.21 16.28
N GLU A 79 -0.65 -1.88 16.68
CA GLU A 79 -1.78 -2.80 16.83
C GLU A 79 -2.88 -2.54 15.80
N TRP A 80 -2.74 -1.46 15.01
CA TRP A 80 -3.69 -1.07 13.98
C TRP A 80 -3.68 -2.08 12.83
N GLU A 81 -4.88 -2.40 12.36
CA GLU A 81 -5.11 -3.18 11.16
C GLU A 81 -5.89 -2.32 10.16
N PRO A 82 -5.49 -2.33 8.87
CA PRO A 82 -6.15 -1.53 7.85
C PRO A 82 -7.62 -1.94 7.67
N GLN A 83 -8.50 -0.94 7.62
CA GLN A 83 -9.93 -1.16 7.40
C GLN A 83 -10.30 -1.39 5.92
N GLY A 84 -9.31 -1.26 5.03
CA GLY A 84 -9.43 -1.54 3.61
C GLY A 84 -8.07 -1.64 2.92
N THR A 85 -8.05 -2.04 1.66
CA THR A 85 -6.81 -2.10 0.88
C THR A 85 -6.47 -0.73 0.31
N PHE A 86 -5.24 -0.27 0.51
CA PHE A 86 -4.76 0.98 -0.06
C PHE A 86 -4.24 0.75 -1.49
N CYS A 87 -5.03 1.20 -2.47
CA CYS A 87 -4.73 1.10 -3.90
C CYS A 87 -4.08 2.37 -4.44
N ILE A 88 -3.06 2.22 -5.28
CA ILE A 88 -2.34 3.31 -5.94
C ILE A 88 -2.48 3.12 -7.46
N PRO A 89 -2.89 4.15 -8.22
CA PRO A 89 -2.98 4.05 -9.67
C PRO A 89 -1.62 3.70 -10.30
N LEU A 90 -1.62 2.90 -11.36
CA LEU A 90 -0.39 2.46 -12.03
C LEU A 90 0.50 3.64 -12.48
N SER A 91 -0.11 4.74 -12.94
CA SER A 91 0.58 5.96 -13.38
C SER A 91 1.31 6.70 -12.26
N ASN A 92 0.95 6.46 -11.01
CA ASN A 92 1.49 7.14 -9.84
C ASN A 92 2.67 6.41 -9.21
N VAL A 93 3.10 5.30 -9.83
CA VAL A 93 4.20 4.47 -9.35
C VAL A 93 5.25 4.36 -10.45
N LYS A 94 6.47 4.75 -10.12
CA LYS A 94 7.64 4.42 -10.93
C LYS A 94 8.30 3.16 -10.35
N GLU A 95 8.24 2.06 -11.09
CA GLU A 95 8.94 0.82 -10.72
C GLU A 95 10.46 1.08 -10.64
N GLU A 96 11.06 0.79 -9.49
CA GLU A 96 12.51 0.93 -9.28
C GLU A 96 13.20 -0.43 -9.29
N LYS A 97 12.54 -1.46 -8.75
CA LYS A 97 13.09 -2.81 -8.67
C LYS A 97 11.98 -3.86 -8.57
N VAL A 98 12.07 -4.92 -9.37
CA VAL A 98 11.23 -6.10 -9.21
C VAL A 98 11.79 -7.00 -8.12
N ILE A 99 10.96 -7.31 -7.12
CA ILE A 99 11.29 -8.25 -6.04
C ILE A 99 10.86 -9.66 -6.42
N ARG A 100 9.71 -9.77 -7.07
CA ARG A 100 9.15 -11.03 -7.55
C ARG A 100 8.22 -10.76 -8.73
N GLU A 101 8.33 -11.58 -9.77
CA GLU A 101 7.34 -11.58 -10.85
C GLU A 101 6.08 -12.35 -10.46
N GLU A 102 4.98 -12.14 -11.18
CA GLU A 102 3.78 -12.93 -10.99
C GLU A 102 4.03 -14.40 -11.35
N GLU A 103 3.56 -15.32 -10.49
CA GLU A 103 3.65 -16.76 -10.73
C GLU A 103 2.27 -17.41 -10.59
N VAL A 104 1.86 -18.12 -11.64
CA VAL A 104 0.68 -18.98 -11.62
C VAL A 104 1.16 -20.42 -11.62
N GLY A 105 0.98 -21.11 -10.50
CA GLY A 105 1.35 -22.51 -10.35
C GLY A 105 0.58 -23.38 -11.35
N ASN A 106 1.32 -24.17 -12.12
CA ASN A 106 0.74 -25.22 -12.96
C ASN A 106 0.20 -26.35 -12.08
N GLU A 107 -0.98 -26.85 -12.42
CA GLU A 107 -1.64 -28.00 -11.76
C GLU A 107 -0.83 -29.30 -11.89
#